data_AF-A0A6M8V749-F1
#
_entry.id   AF-A0A6M8V749-F1
#
_cell.length_a   1.000
_cell.length_b   1.000
_cell.length_c   1.000
_cell.angle_alpha   90.00
_cell.angle_beta   90.00
_cell.angle_gamma   90.00
#
_symmetry.space_group_name_H-M   'P 1'
#
loop_
_entity.id
_entity.type
_entity.pdbx_description
1 polymer ?
#
loop_
_entity_poly.entity_id
_entity_poly.type
_entity_poly.pdbx_seq_one_letter_code
_entity_poly.pdbx_strand_id
1 'polypeptide(L)'
;MKKLFLFIVVLATLSFGQSWNTIFTTSIIEPNVDKTDLFTNKDGNHLIVKRYNGNIVYYNLNSSGAVDANKTITLETTGDFPNIVGSEDKIFALYKVGNLIKGKYSTNGGTNWTSLSYNISTSANECNGVDAIYDPAWGVHLVWATRDNGSDFETYYQRLNVTNSPY
;
A
#
# COMPACT_ATOMS: atom_id res chain seq x y z
N MET A 1 -11.42 -20.10 46.28
CA MET A 1 -10.34 -20.19 45.26
C MET A 1 -10.83 -19.85 43.85
N LYS A 2 -11.87 -20.50 43.30
CA LYS A 2 -12.38 -20.20 41.93
C LYS A 2 -12.72 -18.72 41.68
N LYS A 3 -13.36 -18.05 42.65
CA LYS A 3 -13.69 -16.61 42.56
C LYS A 3 -12.47 -15.69 42.59
N LEU A 4 -11.43 -16.07 43.34
CA LEU A 4 -10.17 -15.32 43.42
C LEU A 4 -9.38 -15.43 42.11
N PHE A 5 -9.36 -16.62 41.51
CA PHE A 5 -8.75 -16.84 40.20
C PHE A 5 -9.44 -16.00 39.10
N LEU A 6 -10.78 -15.97 39.08
CA LEU A 6 -11.54 -15.12 38.16
C LEU A 6 -11.19 -13.63 38.34
N PHE A 7 -11.03 -13.18 39.58
CA PHE A 7 -10.67 -11.80 39.89
C PHE A 7 -9.27 -11.45 39.40
N ILE A 8 -8.30 -12.36 39.54
CA ILE A 8 -6.92 -12.19 39.06
C ILE A 8 -6.87 -12.14 37.53
N VAL A 9 -7.64 -13.00 36.85
CA VAL A 9 -7.71 -13.01 35.37
C VAL A 9 -8.30 -11.71 34.85
N VAL A 10 -9.38 -11.20 35.45
CA VAL A 10 -9.98 -9.91 35.07
C VAL A 10 -9.01 -8.75 35.32
N LEU A 11 -8.33 -8.72 36.46
CA LEU A 11 -7.33 -7.69 36.76
C LEU A 11 -6.17 -7.71 35.75
N ALA A 12 -5.68 -8.89 35.37
CA ALA A 12 -4.61 -9.04 34.38
C ALA A 12 -5.05 -8.53 33.00
N THR A 13 -6.26 -8.86 32.54
CA THR A 13 -6.76 -8.38 31.24
C THR A 13 -6.95 -6.87 31.17
N LEU A 14 -7.24 -6.22 32.31
CA LEU A 14 -7.36 -4.76 32.39
C LEU A 14 -6.01 -4.06 32.52
N SER A 15 -5.01 -4.73 33.13
CA SER A 15 -3.67 -4.17 33.37
C SER A 15 -2.74 -4.30 32.16
N PHE A 16 -2.97 -5.29 31.29
CA PHE A 16 -2.24 -5.51 30.04
C PHE A 16 -3.07 -5.19 28.79
N GLY A 17 -4.13 -4.39 28.94
CA GLY A 17 -4.88 -3.90 27.79
C GLY A 17 -3.94 -3.17 26.83
N GLN A 18 -4.02 -3.48 25.54
CA GLN A 18 -3.22 -2.81 24.53
C GLN A 18 -3.43 -1.29 24.60
N SER A 19 -2.34 -0.53 24.77
CA SER A 19 -2.37 0.93 24.63
C SER A 19 -1.87 1.28 23.23
N TRP A 20 -2.54 2.23 22.59
CA TRP A 20 -1.98 2.86 21.40
C TRP A 20 -0.71 3.61 21.76
N ASN A 21 0.33 3.47 20.94
CA ASN A 21 1.49 4.35 21.04
C ASN A 21 1.04 5.80 20.78
N THR A 22 1.77 6.76 21.34
CA THR A 22 1.58 8.17 21.03
C THR A 22 1.66 8.38 19.51
N ILE A 23 0.75 9.20 18.98
CA ILE A 23 0.74 9.56 17.55
C ILE A 23 1.98 10.39 17.26
N PHE A 24 2.77 9.97 16.26
CA PHE A 24 3.86 10.76 15.71
C PHE A 24 3.37 11.51 14.46
N THR A 25 3.48 12.84 14.48
CA THR A 25 3.24 13.66 13.29
C THR A 25 4.41 13.50 12.32
N THR A 26 4.13 13.08 11.08
CA THR A 26 5.17 12.92 10.06
C THR A 26 5.71 14.26 9.60
N SER A 27 6.95 14.29 9.11
CA SER A 27 7.52 15.48 8.46
C SER A 27 7.02 15.71 7.01
N ILE A 28 6.05 14.92 6.54
CA ILE A 28 5.47 15.05 5.20
C ILE A 28 4.56 16.29 5.16
N ILE A 29 4.86 17.21 4.25
CA ILE A 29 4.04 18.39 3.99
C ILE A 29 3.38 18.21 2.64
N GLU A 30 2.18 17.64 2.66
CA GLU A 30 1.36 17.39 1.47
C GLU A 30 0.01 18.10 1.60
N PRO A 31 -0.05 19.43 1.33
CA PRO A 31 -1.31 20.18 1.44
C PRO A 31 -2.36 19.73 0.40
N ASN A 32 -1.95 18.91 -0.57
CA ASN A 32 -2.74 18.47 -1.70
C ASN A 32 -2.96 16.95 -1.73
N VAL A 33 -2.97 16.26 -0.59
CA VAL A 33 -3.31 14.82 -0.55
C VAL A 33 -4.75 14.60 -0.98
N ASP A 34 -4.94 13.65 -1.89
CA ASP A 34 -6.25 13.10 -2.26
C ASP A 34 -6.43 11.69 -1.67
N LYS A 35 -5.46 10.80 -1.87
CA LYS A 35 -5.50 9.42 -1.37
C LYS A 35 -4.13 8.97 -0.89
N THR A 36 -4.09 8.00 0.02
CA THR A 36 -2.85 7.42 0.53
C THR A 36 -3.00 5.93 0.79
N ASP A 37 -1.90 5.19 0.72
CA ASP A 37 -1.83 3.82 1.22
C ASP A 37 -0.48 3.57 1.93
N LEU A 38 -0.47 2.65 2.89
CA LEU A 38 0.66 2.40 3.80
C LEU A 38 0.94 0.90 3.94
N PHE A 39 2.21 0.53 3.76
CA PHE A 39 2.73 -0.79 4.07
C PHE A 39 3.97 -0.69 4.95
N THR A 40 4.18 -1.62 5.87
CA THR A 40 5.35 -1.60 6.78
C THR A 40 6.11 -2.90 6.67
N ASN A 41 7.44 -2.82 6.58
CA ASN A 41 8.34 -3.98 6.68
C ASN A 41 9.64 -3.61 7.43
N LYS A 42 10.67 -4.46 7.35
CA LYS A 42 11.97 -4.22 8.03
C LYS A 42 12.67 -2.93 7.61
N ASP A 43 12.40 -2.42 6.41
CA ASP A 43 13.00 -1.20 5.84
C ASP A 43 12.21 0.07 6.20
N GLY A 44 11.18 -0.06 7.04
CA GLY A 44 10.39 1.03 7.59
C GLY A 44 8.94 1.06 7.11
N ASN A 45 8.36 2.25 7.15
CA ASN A 45 7.01 2.54 6.71
C ASN A 45 7.05 3.07 5.27
N HIS A 46 6.30 2.43 4.39
CA HIS A 46 6.22 2.71 2.97
C HIS A 46 4.88 3.37 2.69
N LEU A 47 4.90 4.68 2.46
CA LEU A 47 3.70 5.46 2.20
C LEU A 47 3.68 5.85 0.72
N ILE A 48 2.55 5.62 0.07
CA ILE A 48 2.26 6.16 -1.25
C ILE A 48 1.14 7.18 -1.15
N VAL A 49 1.28 8.30 -1.86
CA VAL A 49 0.36 9.43 -1.82
C VAL A 49 -0.05 9.78 -3.25
N LYS A 50 -1.35 9.96 -3.48
CA LYS A 50 -1.88 10.65 -4.64
C LYS A 50 -2.07 12.12 -4.28
N ARG A 51 -1.42 13.01 -5.01
CA ARG A 51 -1.65 14.46 -4.94
C ARG A 51 -2.83 14.87 -5.84
N TYR A 52 -3.49 15.99 -5.56
CA TYR A 52 -4.58 16.53 -6.40
C TYR A 52 -4.21 16.75 -7.86
N ASN A 53 -2.95 17.03 -8.16
CA ASN A 53 -2.46 17.17 -9.54
C ASN A 53 -2.23 15.83 -10.26
N GLY A 54 -2.54 14.70 -9.62
CA GLY A 54 -2.37 13.36 -10.14
C GLY A 54 -1.02 12.72 -9.86
N ASN A 55 -0.06 13.41 -9.23
CA ASN A 55 1.21 12.77 -8.90
C ASN A 55 1.02 11.62 -7.90
N ILE A 56 1.64 10.48 -8.19
CA ILE A 56 1.81 9.37 -7.26
C ILE A 56 3.21 9.46 -6.69
N VAL A 57 3.33 9.74 -5.40
CA VAL A 57 4.59 10.00 -4.70
C VAL A 57 4.80 8.96 -3.62
N TYR A 58 6.00 8.41 -3.56
CA TYR A 58 6.43 7.46 -2.53
C TYR A 58 7.28 8.17 -1.48
N TYR A 59 7.06 7.78 -0.22
CA TYR A 59 7.83 8.17 0.95
C TYR A 59 8.23 6.93 1.75
N ASN A 60 9.46 6.92 2.28
CA ASN A 60 9.88 5.97 3.32
C ASN A 60 10.02 6.72 4.65
N LEU A 61 9.43 6.20 5.71
CA LEU A 61 9.51 6.78 7.05
C LEU A 61 9.97 5.76 8.07
N ASN A 62 10.69 6.21 9.09
CA ASN A 62 10.97 5.38 10.26
C ASN A 62 9.78 5.34 11.24
N SER A 63 9.91 4.60 12.34
CA SER A 63 8.88 4.48 13.39
C SER A 63 8.58 5.78 14.14
N SER A 64 9.45 6.79 14.03
CA SER A 64 9.25 8.11 14.64
C SER A 64 8.62 9.13 13.67
N GLY A 65 8.21 8.69 12.48
CA GLY A 65 7.59 9.54 11.46
C GLY A 65 8.56 10.43 10.67
N ALA A 66 9.88 10.23 10.81
CA ALA A 66 10.87 10.97 10.03
C ALA A 66 11.01 10.37 8.63
N VAL A 67 10.92 11.22 7.61
CA VAL A 67 11.03 10.85 6.19
C VAL A 67 12.50 10.71 5.79
N ASP A 68 12.84 9.63 5.09
CA ASP A 68 14.11 9.50 4.37
C ASP A 68 14.00 10.21 3.00
N ALA A 69 14.52 11.44 2.94
CA ALA A 69 14.46 12.27 1.74
C ALA A 69 15.18 11.64 0.53
N ASN A 70 16.16 10.75 0.75
CA ASN A 70 16.89 10.09 -0.35
C ASN A 70 16.07 9.00 -1.04
N LYS A 71 14.97 8.56 -0.42
CA LYS A 71 14.05 7.56 -0.97
C LYS A 71 12.74 8.15 -1.50
N THR A 72 12.51 9.44 -1.28
CA THR A 72 11.30 10.12 -1.76
C THR A 72 11.35 10.26 -3.28
N ILE A 73 10.32 9.76 -3.97
CA ILE A 73 10.27 9.79 -5.43
C ILE A 73 8.84 9.91 -5.95
N THR A 74 8.66 10.69 -7.03
CA THR A 74 7.44 10.66 -7.84
C THR A 74 7.47 9.40 -8.71
N LEU A 75 6.64 8.41 -8.37
CA LEU A 75 6.51 7.17 -9.14
C LEU A 75 5.77 7.40 -10.46
N GLU A 76 4.81 8.34 -10.49
CA GLU A 76 4.00 8.66 -11.66
C GLU A 76 3.47 10.09 -11.60
N THR A 77 3.20 10.71 -12.76
CA THR A 77 2.74 12.10 -12.83
C THR A 77 1.22 12.27 -12.94
N THR A 78 0.50 11.24 -13.40
CA THR A 78 -0.96 11.30 -13.63
C THR A 78 -1.67 9.99 -13.25
N GLY A 79 -1.57 9.59 -11.98
CA GLY A 79 -2.16 8.38 -11.44
C GLY A 79 -3.40 8.57 -10.55
N ASP A 80 -4.11 7.47 -10.32
CA ASP A 80 -5.16 7.33 -9.32
C ASP A 80 -5.09 5.95 -8.63
N PHE A 81 -5.83 5.80 -7.53
CA PHE A 81 -5.95 4.56 -6.75
C PHE A 81 -4.60 3.96 -6.36
N PRO A 82 -3.73 4.73 -5.66
CA PRO A 82 -2.44 4.21 -5.23
C PRO A 82 -2.64 3.06 -4.25
N ASN A 83 -1.82 2.02 -4.38
CA ASN A 83 -1.74 0.87 -3.48
C ASN A 83 -0.27 0.53 -3.25
N ILE A 84 0.07 0.13 -2.04
CA ILE A 84 1.40 -0.36 -1.69
C ILE A 84 1.31 -1.63 -0.85
N VAL A 85 1.93 -2.70 -1.34
CA VAL A 85 1.87 -4.03 -0.71
C VAL A 85 3.24 -4.69 -0.78
N GLY A 86 3.49 -5.71 0.03
CA GLY A 86 4.77 -6.39 -0.04
C GLY A 86 4.99 -7.46 1.01
N SER A 87 6.27 -7.72 1.23
CA SER A 87 6.83 -8.62 2.22
C SER A 87 7.98 -7.94 2.93
N GLU A 88 8.71 -8.71 3.73
CA GLU A 88 9.92 -8.25 4.42
C GLU A 88 10.96 -7.67 3.45
N ASP A 89 11.18 -8.28 2.28
CA ASP A 89 12.29 -7.91 1.38
C ASP A 89 11.86 -7.17 0.11
N LYS A 90 10.55 -7.04 -0.12
CA LYS A 90 10.03 -6.52 -1.39
C LYS A 90 8.75 -5.74 -1.20
N ILE A 91 8.66 -4.59 -1.87
CA ILE A 91 7.46 -3.75 -1.93
C ILE A 91 7.03 -3.55 -3.38
N PHE A 92 5.73 -3.42 -3.59
CA PHE A 92 5.07 -3.17 -4.85
C PHE A 92 4.18 -1.94 -4.70
N ALA A 93 4.37 -0.96 -5.57
CA ALA A 93 3.48 0.18 -5.72
C ALA A 93 2.64 -0.02 -6.99
N LEU A 94 1.32 0.00 -6.84
CA LEU A 94 0.34 -0.15 -7.91
C LEU A 94 -0.51 1.11 -8.00
N TYR A 95 -0.88 1.50 -9.22
CA TYR A 95 -1.68 2.69 -9.47
C TYR A 95 -2.27 2.66 -10.88
N LYS A 96 -3.42 3.31 -11.08
CA LYS A 96 -4.05 3.46 -12.39
C LYS A 96 -3.54 4.72 -13.09
N VAL A 97 -3.21 4.64 -14.37
CA VAL A 97 -2.80 5.75 -15.24
C VAL A 97 -3.56 5.65 -16.55
N GLY A 98 -4.41 6.65 -16.85
CA GLY A 98 -5.33 6.55 -17.98
C GLY A 98 -6.14 5.27 -17.89
N ASN A 99 -6.01 4.39 -18.88
CA ASN A 99 -6.78 3.13 -18.98
C ASN A 99 -5.98 1.90 -18.53
N LEU A 100 -4.87 2.11 -17.83
CA LEU A 100 -3.94 1.05 -17.44
C LEU A 100 -3.73 1.05 -15.93
N ILE A 101 -3.79 -0.11 -15.30
CA ILE A 101 -3.16 -0.31 -13.99
C ILE A 101 -1.70 -0.68 -14.24
N LYS A 102 -0.80 0.10 -13.64
CA LYS A 102 0.65 -0.04 -13.73
C LYS A 102 1.19 -0.38 -12.34
N GLY A 103 2.41 -0.89 -12.31
CA GLY A 103 3.12 -1.01 -11.04
C GLY A 103 4.62 -0.91 -11.16
N LYS A 104 5.25 -0.64 -10.03
CA LYS A 104 6.68 -0.68 -9.81
C LYS A 104 6.96 -1.51 -8.56
N TYR A 105 8.14 -2.09 -8.46
CA TYR A 105 8.59 -2.78 -7.26
C TYR A 105 9.99 -2.34 -6.84
N SER A 106 10.30 -2.55 -5.57
CA SER A 106 11.62 -2.32 -4.99
C SER A 106 12.00 -3.47 -4.06
N THR A 107 13.28 -3.83 -4.06
CA THR A 107 13.88 -4.85 -3.18
C THR A 107 14.91 -4.26 -2.21
N ASN A 108 14.92 -2.93 -2.06
CA ASN A 108 15.88 -2.20 -1.24
C ASN A 108 15.22 -1.03 -0.50
N GLY A 109 14.06 -1.28 0.09
CA GLY A 109 13.32 -0.30 0.88
C GLY A 109 12.86 0.95 0.11
N GLY A 110 12.70 0.87 -1.21
CA GLY A 110 12.25 1.97 -2.06
C GLY A 110 13.37 2.91 -2.54
N THR A 111 14.64 2.56 -2.35
CA THR A 111 15.77 3.34 -2.89
C THR A 111 15.82 3.28 -4.41
N ASN A 112 15.62 2.09 -5.00
CA ASN A 112 15.51 1.89 -6.44
C ASN A 112 14.18 1.21 -6.78
N TRP A 113 13.61 1.58 -7.94
CA TRP A 113 12.35 1.06 -8.42
C TRP A 113 12.47 0.49 -9.82
N THR A 114 11.86 -0.67 -10.04
CA THR A 114 11.77 -1.33 -11.35
C THR A 114 10.30 -1.43 -11.75
N SER A 115 9.98 -1.06 -12.99
CA SER A 115 8.63 -1.21 -13.53
C SER A 115 8.26 -2.69 -13.66
N LEU A 116 7.00 -3.03 -13.37
CA LEU A 116 6.45 -4.33 -13.73
C LEU A 116 6.43 -4.48 -15.27
N SER A 117 6.62 -5.71 -15.75
CA SER A 117 6.77 -6.00 -17.18
C SER A 117 5.47 -5.92 -17.98
N TYR A 118 4.32 -5.84 -17.32
CA TYR A 118 3.01 -5.73 -17.95
C TYR A 118 2.12 -4.77 -17.18
N ASN A 119 1.20 -4.17 -17.93
CA ASN A 119 0.13 -3.34 -17.42
C ASN A 119 -1.20 -4.05 -17.66
N ILE A 120 -2.23 -3.68 -16.91
CA ILE A 120 -3.56 -4.28 -17.00
C ILE A 120 -4.49 -3.24 -17.56
N SER A 121 -5.19 -3.58 -18.64
CA SER A 121 -6.16 -2.67 -19.24
C SER A 121 -7.45 -2.64 -18.43
N THR A 122 -7.93 -1.44 -18.13
CA THR A 122 -9.27 -1.19 -17.57
C THR A 122 -10.27 -0.78 -18.67
N SER A 123 -10.00 -1.14 -19.93
CA SER A 123 -10.88 -0.94 -21.11
C SER A 123 -11.40 0.48 -21.35
N ALA A 124 -10.73 1.51 -20.83
CA ALA A 124 -11.19 2.91 -20.83
C ALA A 124 -12.50 3.16 -20.05
N ASN A 125 -12.98 2.16 -19.33
CA ASN A 125 -14.17 2.26 -18.52
C ASN A 125 -13.87 3.07 -17.25
N GLU A 126 -14.92 3.72 -16.73
CA GLU A 126 -14.85 4.41 -15.45
C GLU A 126 -14.41 3.41 -14.38
N CYS A 127 -13.36 3.73 -13.63
CA CYS A 127 -12.83 2.87 -12.59
C CYS A 127 -13.08 3.53 -11.23
N ASN A 128 -13.59 2.77 -10.27
CA ASN A 128 -13.91 3.28 -8.93
C ASN A 128 -12.97 2.77 -7.84
N GLY A 129 -12.08 1.83 -8.16
CA GLY A 129 -11.20 1.23 -7.16
C GLY A 129 -10.15 0.31 -7.77
N VAL A 130 -8.99 0.31 -7.14
CA VAL A 130 -7.91 -0.67 -7.30
C VAL A 130 -7.48 -1.04 -5.88
N ASP A 131 -7.31 -2.33 -5.62
CA ASP A 131 -6.85 -2.85 -4.33
C ASP A 131 -5.97 -4.07 -4.56
N ALA A 132 -5.02 -4.30 -3.65
CA ALA A 132 -4.05 -5.36 -3.80
C ALA A 132 -3.65 -6.00 -2.47
N ILE A 133 -3.18 -7.25 -2.55
CA ILE A 133 -2.48 -7.91 -1.45
C ILE A 133 -1.29 -8.71 -1.99
N TYR A 134 -0.21 -8.79 -1.24
CA TYR A 134 0.95 -9.62 -1.59
C TYR A 134 0.88 -10.98 -0.88
N ASP A 135 1.08 -12.04 -1.65
CA ASP A 135 1.27 -13.40 -1.17
C ASP A 135 2.71 -13.86 -1.54
N PRO A 136 3.53 -14.32 -0.58
CA PRO A 136 4.90 -14.75 -0.85
C PRO A 136 5.03 -15.93 -1.84
N ALA A 137 4.03 -16.82 -1.89
CA ALA A 137 4.03 -17.97 -2.79
C ALA A 137 3.44 -17.63 -4.17
N TRP A 138 2.54 -16.67 -4.24
CA TRP A 138 1.70 -16.43 -5.42
C TRP A 138 1.87 -15.04 -6.07
N GLY A 139 2.60 -14.12 -5.43
CA GLY A 139 2.83 -12.77 -5.93
C GLY A 139 1.72 -11.79 -5.52
N VAL A 140 1.49 -10.77 -6.33
CA VAL A 140 0.49 -9.74 -6.00
C VAL A 140 -0.87 -10.15 -6.53
N HIS A 141 -1.87 -10.22 -5.66
CA HIS A 141 -3.27 -10.40 -5.98
C HIS A 141 -3.88 -9.01 -6.14
N LEU A 142 -4.30 -8.68 -7.36
CA LEU A 142 -4.91 -7.39 -7.68
C LEU A 142 -6.41 -7.57 -7.93
N VAL A 143 -7.20 -6.66 -7.39
CA VAL A 143 -8.59 -6.46 -7.77
C VAL A 143 -8.81 -5.02 -8.22
N TRP A 144 -9.75 -4.84 -9.14
CA TRP A 144 -10.20 -3.52 -9.54
C TRP A 144 -11.67 -3.59 -9.95
N ALA A 145 -12.33 -2.43 -10.01
CA ALA A 145 -13.69 -2.37 -10.49
C ALA A 145 -13.86 -1.28 -11.54
N THR A 146 -14.59 -1.63 -12.61
CA THR A 146 -14.94 -0.75 -13.73
C THR A 146 -16.44 -0.80 -14.00
N ARG A 147 -16.98 0.29 -14.55
CA ARG A 147 -18.36 0.32 -15.07
C ARG A 147 -18.30 0.01 -16.56
N ASP A 148 -18.60 -1.23 -16.93
CA ASP A 148 -18.43 -1.68 -18.31
C ASP A 148 -19.70 -1.53 -19.13
N ASN A 149 -20.86 -1.78 -18.51
CA ASN A 149 -22.16 -1.58 -19.14
C ASN A 149 -23.21 -1.17 -18.10
N GLY A 150 -24.00 -0.16 -18.41
CA GLY A 150 -25.05 0.33 -17.49
C GLY A 150 -24.48 1.14 -16.32
N SER A 151 -25.15 1.09 -15.17
CA SER A 151 -24.83 1.91 -13.98
C SER A 151 -23.85 1.25 -13.01
N ASP A 152 -23.75 -0.07 -13.06
CA ASP A 152 -23.15 -0.87 -12.02
C ASP A 152 -21.65 -1.05 -12.28
N PHE A 153 -20.90 -1.37 -11.22
CA PHE A 153 -19.47 -1.65 -11.32
C PHE A 153 -19.23 -3.16 -11.24
N GLU A 154 -18.55 -3.70 -12.25
CA GLU A 154 -18.05 -5.06 -12.26
C GLU A 154 -16.69 -5.14 -11.58
N THR A 155 -16.46 -6.23 -10.83
CA THR A 155 -15.18 -6.47 -10.16
C THR A 155 -14.36 -7.49 -10.91
N TYR A 156 -13.08 -7.19 -11.06
CA TYR A 156 -12.10 -7.96 -11.75
C TYR A 156 -10.96 -8.38 -10.82
N TYR A 157 -10.32 -9.48 -11.18
CA TYR A 157 -9.17 -10.01 -10.47
C TYR A 157 -8.07 -10.40 -11.44
N GLN A 158 -6.83 -10.10 -11.07
CA GLN A 158 -5.67 -10.64 -11.75
C GLN A 158 -4.57 -10.92 -10.75
N ARG A 159 -3.97 -12.10 -10.85
CA ARG A 159 -2.71 -12.38 -10.18
C ARG A 159 -1.57 -11.84 -11.00
N LEU A 160 -0.77 -10.97 -10.38
CA LEU A 160 0.45 -10.49 -10.95
C LEU A 160 1.56 -11.50 -10.68
N ASN A 161 1.84 -12.37 -11.64
CA ASN A 161 3.01 -13.24 -11.58
C ASN A 161 4.25 -12.35 -11.57
N VAL A 162 4.90 -12.26 -10.41
CA VAL A 162 6.18 -11.59 -10.24
C VAL A 162 7.30 -12.61 -10.44
N THR A 163 7.22 -13.40 -11.51
CA THR A 163 8.27 -14.34 -11.88
C THR A 163 9.40 -13.56 -12.54
N ASN A 164 10.27 -13.00 -11.69
CA ASN A 164 11.71 -12.80 -11.89
C ASN A 164 12.32 -12.13 -10.64
N SER A 165 12.49 -12.89 -9.56
CA SER A 165 13.70 -12.77 -8.74
C SER A 165 13.90 -14.09 -8.00
N PRO A 166 15.08 -14.71 -8.12
CA PRO A 166 15.33 -16.08 -7.72
C PRO A 166 15.43 -16.15 -6.18
N TYR A 167 15.17 -17.31 -5.60
CA TYR A 167 15.98 -17.73 -4.47
C TYR A 167 17.42 -17.90 -4.96
#